data_AF-A0A951V447-F1
#
_entry.id   AF-A0A951V447-F1
#
_cell.length_a   1.000
_cell.length_b   1.000
_cell.length_c   1.000
_cell.angle_alpha   90.00
_cell.angle_beta   90.00
_cell.angle_gamma   90.00
#
_symmetry.space_group_name_H-M   'P 1'
#
loop_
_entity.id
_entity.type
_entity.pdbx_description
1 polymer ?
#
loop_
_entity_poly.entity_id
_entity_poly.type
_entity_poly.pdbx_seq_one_letter_code
_entity_poly.pdbx_strand_id
1 'polypeptide(L)'
;MKIRTLLPLAVFAFVLFLTSYSPEQKATRNLKKAVEAFSEDKALQSASWGFIAADAETGKELVSVNPGLALIPASTQKVVTTLTALAMLGTDYRFETLLQYDGRIVDGVIKGNLYIQGSGDPTLGASQFNDSLKLENVFSFWLNDLKAAGVSGIEGNLIADASLFDDHMIPPKWMWEDIGNYYGAGAHALTVYENMYTVFFQPGRAEGDPAGVIRTEPVIPHLDFINDVTTGPRGSGDRVYIYGVPRQNTRWLTGTVPLGQNDFPVRGSMPDPGYYLASAFREYLGNNGIRIKGETHTHQTYK
;
A
#
# COMPACT_ATOMS: atom_id res chain seq x y z
N MET A 1 -55.69 -32.72 -67.24
CA MET A 1 -54.31 -33.21 -67.38
C MET A 1 -53.36 -32.24 -66.66
N LYS A 2 -52.87 -32.68 -65.49
CA LYS A 2 -51.75 -32.19 -64.66
C LYS A 2 -51.59 -30.69 -64.38
N ILE A 3 -52.20 -30.26 -63.26
CA ILE A 3 -51.79 -29.10 -62.44
C ILE A 3 -50.41 -29.42 -61.86
N ARG A 4 -49.39 -28.62 -62.17
CA ARG A 4 -48.06 -28.72 -61.57
C ARG A 4 -48.04 -27.98 -60.23
N THR A 5 -47.90 -28.74 -59.16
CA THR A 5 -47.64 -28.30 -57.79
C THR A 5 -46.30 -27.57 -57.67
N LEU A 6 -46.33 -26.25 -57.48
CA LEU A 6 -45.21 -25.43 -57.03
C LEU A 6 -45.40 -25.07 -55.55
N LEU A 7 -45.40 -26.08 -54.67
CA LEU A 7 -45.35 -25.88 -53.22
C LEU A 7 -44.51 -27.02 -52.61
N PRO A 8 -43.16 -26.91 -52.67
CA PRO A 8 -42.42 -27.28 -51.46
C PRO A 8 -41.15 -26.44 -51.17
N LEU A 9 -40.80 -25.43 -51.97
CA LEU A 9 -39.58 -24.65 -51.71
C LEU A 9 -39.77 -23.49 -50.71
N ALA A 10 -40.96 -22.89 -50.64
CA ALA A 10 -41.20 -21.75 -49.75
C ALA A 10 -41.30 -22.15 -48.26
N VAL A 11 -41.67 -23.40 -47.95
CA VAL A 11 -41.82 -23.88 -46.57
C VAL A 11 -40.47 -24.32 -45.98
N PHE A 12 -39.53 -24.80 -46.80
CA PHE A 12 -38.21 -25.21 -46.32
C PHE A 12 -37.29 -24.02 -45.97
N ALA A 13 -37.45 -22.89 -46.66
CA ALA A 13 -36.74 -21.65 -46.34
C ALA A 13 -37.30 -20.93 -45.09
N PHE A 14 -38.55 -21.21 -44.71
CA PHE A 14 -39.20 -20.57 -43.55
C PHE A 14 -38.84 -21.26 -42.22
N VAL A 15 -38.49 -22.55 -42.23
CA VAL A 15 -38.09 -23.30 -41.03
C VAL A 15 -36.61 -23.08 -40.67
N LEU A 16 -35.76 -22.71 -41.63
CA LEU A 16 -34.37 -22.28 -41.38
C LEU A 16 -34.25 -20.87 -40.79
N PHE A 17 -35.36 -20.11 -40.73
CA PHE A 17 -35.46 -18.80 -40.08
C PHE A 17 -36.05 -18.87 -38.66
N LEU A 18 -36.31 -20.06 -38.13
CA LEU A 18 -36.54 -20.27 -36.69
C LEU A 18 -35.19 -20.24 -35.97
N THR A 19 -34.69 -19.01 -35.85
CA THR A 19 -33.71 -18.51 -34.89
C THR A 19 -33.26 -19.55 -33.86
N SER A 20 -32.17 -20.25 -34.16
CA SER A 20 -31.30 -20.83 -33.15
C SER A 20 -30.74 -19.66 -32.34
N TYR A 21 -31.43 -19.24 -31.28
CA TYR A 21 -30.90 -18.26 -30.35
C TYR A 21 -29.62 -18.85 -29.77
N SER A 22 -28.46 -18.29 -30.15
CA SER A 22 -27.20 -18.79 -29.62
C SER A 22 -27.17 -18.52 -28.10
N PRO A 23 -26.56 -19.41 -27.29
CA PRO A 23 -26.37 -19.18 -25.85
C PRO A 23 -25.75 -17.81 -25.55
N GLU A 24 -24.83 -17.36 -26.41
CA GLU A 24 -24.19 -16.04 -26.37
C GLU A 24 -25.21 -14.89 -26.52
N GLN A 25 -26.08 -14.94 -27.53
CA GLN A 25 -27.13 -13.92 -27.72
C GLN A 25 -28.09 -13.86 -26.54
N LYS A 26 -28.41 -15.02 -25.95
CA LYS A 26 -29.24 -15.11 -24.74
C LYS A 26 -28.53 -14.51 -23.53
N ALA A 27 -27.23 -14.79 -23.35
CA ALA A 27 -26.42 -14.24 -22.26
C ALA A 27 -26.31 -12.72 -22.36
N THR A 28 -25.98 -12.18 -23.53
CA THR A 28 -25.90 -10.72 -23.77
C THR A 28 -27.23 -10.03 -23.52
N ARG A 29 -28.35 -10.62 -23.96
CA ARG A 29 -29.69 -10.09 -23.66
C ARG A 29 -29.99 -10.09 -22.15
N ASN A 30 -29.65 -11.17 -21.44
CA ASN A 30 -29.86 -11.24 -20.01
C ASN A 30 -29.00 -10.22 -19.26
N LEU A 31 -27.75 -10.04 -19.67
CA LEU A 31 -26.86 -9.02 -19.13
C LEU A 31 -27.43 -7.62 -19.35
N LYS A 32 -27.90 -7.32 -20.57
CA LYS A 32 -28.53 -6.03 -20.87
C LYS A 32 -29.73 -5.75 -19.97
N LYS A 33 -30.61 -6.75 -19.79
CA LYS A 33 -31.76 -6.62 -18.87
C LYS A 33 -31.35 -6.42 -17.41
N ALA A 34 -30.28 -7.09 -16.96
CA ALA A 34 -29.77 -6.93 -15.61
C ALA A 34 -29.20 -5.53 -15.39
N VAL A 35 -28.47 -4.99 -16.37
CA VAL A 35 -27.92 -3.63 -16.34
C VAL A 35 -29.03 -2.58 -16.40
N GLU A 36 -30.08 -2.81 -17.21
CA GLU A 36 -31.29 -1.97 -17.22
C GLU A 36 -32.03 -2.01 -15.88
N ALA A 37 -32.22 -3.18 -15.27
CA ALA A 37 -32.85 -3.27 -13.96
C ALA A 37 -32.01 -2.60 -12.86
N PHE A 38 -30.68 -2.72 -12.95
CA PHE A 38 -29.76 -2.07 -12.01
C PHE A 38 -29.79 -0.54 -12.15
N SER A 39 -29.96 0.00 -13.36
CA SER A 39 -30.05 1.44 -13.59
C SER A 39 -31.28 2.09 -12.95
N GLU A 40 -32.32 1.31 -12.68
CA GLU A 40 -33.55 1.73 -12.01
C GLU A 40 -33.47 1.59 -10.48
N ASP A 41 -32.37 1.07 -9.93
CA ASP A 41 -32.22 0.91 -8.48
C ASP A 41 -32.24 2.28 -7.78
N LYS A 42 -33.04 2.40 -6.73
CA LYS A 42 -33.16 3.63 -5.93
C LYS A 42 -31.82 4.05 -5.31
N ALA A 43 -30.92 3.11 -5.06
CA ALA A 43 -29.57 3.41 -4.59
C ALA A 43 -28.75 4.25 -5.59
N LEU A 44 -29.09 4.20 -6.88
CA LEU A 44 -28.41 4.97 -7.94
C LEU A 44 -29.08 6.31 -8.27
N GLN A 45 -30.18 6.68 -7.60
CA GLN A 45 -31.00 7.84 -7.98
C GLN A 45 -30.21 9.16 -8.15
N SER A 46 -29.14 9.34 -7.36
CA SER A 46 -28.26 10.53 -7.42
C SER A 46 -26.81 10.18 -7.82
N ALA A 47 -26.56 8.93 -8.21
CA ALA A 47 -25.22 8.46 -8.53
C ALA A 47 -24.85 8.77 -9.99
N SER A 48 -23.61 9.19 -10.22
CA SER A 48 -22.98 9.07 -11.54
C SER A 48 -22.34 7.70 -11.64
N TRP A 49 -22.72 6.92 -12.66
CA TRP A 49 -22.19 5.59 -12.87
C TRP A 49 -21.96 5.31 -14.35
N GLY A 50 -21.02 4.41 -14.59
CA GLY A 50 -20.69 3.88 -15.90
C GLY A 50 -20.46 2.37 -15.79
N PHE A 51 -20.75 1.66 -16.87
CA PHE A 51 -20.58 0.23 -16.96
C PHE A 51 -20.15 -0.13 -18.37
N ILE A 52 -19.18 -1.03 -18.49
CA ILE A 52 -18.80 -1.62 -19.77
C ILE A 52 -18.57 -3.11 -19.52
N ALA A 53 -19.24 -3.94 -20.32
CA ALA A 53 -18.90 -5.34 -20.48
C ALA A 53 -18.50 -5.57 -21.93
N ALA A 54 -17.31 -6.10 -22.14
CA ALA A 54 -16.76 -6.42 -23.44
C ALA A 54 -16.28 -7.87 -23.46
N ASP A 55 -16.29 -8.47 -24.65
CA ASP A 55 -15.64 -9.73 -24.91
C ASP A 55 -14.11 -9.56 -24.79
N ALA A 56 -13.48 -10.38 -23.95
CA ALA A 56 -12.07 -10.21 -23.59
C ALA A 56 -11.10 -10.54 -24.73
N GLU A 57 -11.49 -11.39 -25.68
CA GLU A 57 -10.64 -11.80 -26.81
C GLU A 57 -10.73 -10.80 -27.96
N THR A 58 -11.95 -10.37 -28.30
CA THR A 58 -12.23 -9.53 -29.46
C THR A 58 -12.31 -8.03 -29.11
N GLY A 59 -12.43 -7.69 -27.83
CA GLY A 59 -12.68 -6.32 -27.36
C GLY A 59 -14.08 -5.80 -27.72
N LYS A 60 -14.94 -6.64 -28.29
CA LYS A 60 -16.28 -6.24 -28.73
C LYS A 60 -17.14 -5.92 -27.51
N GLU A 61 -17.61 -4.68 -27.44
CA GLU A 61 -18.56 -4.26 -26.42
C GLU A 61 -19.88 -5.05 -26.54
N LEU A 62 -20.32 -5.62 -25.43
CA LEU A 62 -21.57 -6.39 -25.32
C LEU A 62 -22.70 -5.52 -24.76
N VAL A 63 -22.39 -4.74 -23.72
CA VAL A 63 -23.29 -3.78 -23.06
C VAL A 63 -22.45 -2.64 -22.49
N SER A 64 -22.91 -1.39 -22.65
CA SER A 64 -22.36 -0.25 -21.92
C SER A 64 -23.42 0.71 -21.42
N VAL A 65 -23.04 1.47 -20.39
CA VAL A 65 -23.75 2.63 -19.86
C VAL A 65 -22.71 3.71 -19.61
N ASN A 66 -22.90 4.90 -20.18
CA ASN A 66 -22.01 6.06 -20.04
C ASN A 66 -20.50 5.74 -20.19
N PRO A 67 -20.06 5.01 -21.22
CA PRO A 67 -18.68 4.49 -21.32
C PRO A 67 -17.59 5.58 -21.35
N GLY A 68 -17.94 6.81 -21.74
CA GLY A 68 -17.02 7.97 -21.77
C GLY A 68 -17.11 8.90 -20.56
N LEU A 69 -17.92 8.56 -19.55
CA LEU A 69 -18.08 9.40 -18.36
C LEU A 69 -16.86 9.26 -17.44
N ALA A 70 -16.18 10.38 -17.16
CA ALA A 70 -15.10 10.40 -16.19
C ALA A 70 -15.65 10.24 -14.76
N LEU A 71 -15.17 9.23 -14.04
CA LEU A 71 -15.55 8.91 -12.67
C LEU A 71 -14.30 8.81 -11.79
N ILE A 72 -14.45 8.96 -10.48
CA ILE A 72 -13.36 8.72 -9.52
C ILE A 72 -13.13 7.19 -9.46
N PRO A 73 -11.97 6.68 -9.92
CA PRO A 73 -11.76 5.23 -10.04
C PRO A 73 -11.52 4.53 -8.69
N ALA A 74 -11.24 5.30 -7.64
CA ALA A 74 -10.74 4.78 -6.36
C ALA A 74 -9.59 3.78 -6.61
N SER A 75 -9.58 2.63 -5.92
CA SER A 75 -8.53 1.63 -6.06
C SER A 75 -8.48 0.94 -7.44
N THR A 76 -9.46 1.11 -8.32
CA THR A 76 -9.35 0.59 -9.70
C THR A 76 -8.25 1.29 -10.50
N GLN A 77 -7.82 2.49 -10.09
CA GLN A 77 -6.64 3.18 -10.62
C GLN A 77 -5.37 2.30 -10.58
N LYS A 78 -5.28 1.38 -9.61
CA LYS A 78 -4.15 0.45 -9.46
C LYS A 78 -3.93 -0.40 -10.70
N VAL A 79 -4.98 -0.71 -11.48
CA VAL A 79 -4.84 -1.47 -12.74
C VAL A 79 -3.93 -0.73 -13.72
N VAL A 80 -4.17 0.57 -13.92
CA VAL A 80 -3.34 1.39 -14.82
C VAL A 80 -1.92 1.49 -14.28
N THR A 81 -1.74 1.81 -13.01
CA THR A 81 -0.42 1.93 -12.38
C THR A 81 0.38 0.62 -12.46
N THR A 82 -0.24 -0.52 -12.19
CA THR A 82 0.41 -1.84 -12.28
C THR A 82 0.81 -2.17 -13.71
N LEU A 83 -0.07 -1.93 -14.70
CA LEU A 83 0.27 -2.16 -16.10
C LEU A 83 1.42 -1.26 -16.57
N THR A 84 1.42 0.01 -16.17
CA THR A 84 2.52 0.93 -16.47
C THR A 84 3.83 0.45 -15.83
N ALA A 85 3.81 0.06 -14.56
CA ALA A 85 4.99 -0.47 -13.88
C ALA A 85 5.54 -1.73 -14.57
N LEU A 86 4.67 -2.68 -14.91
CA LEU A 86 5.07 -3.90 -15.64
C LEU A 86 5.63 -3.60 -17.03
N ALA A 87 5.04 -2.65 -17.76
CA ALA A 87 5.51 -2.27 -19.09
C ALA A 87 6.86 -1.54 -19.06
N MET A 88 7.12 -0.73 -18.03
CA MET A 88 8.34 0.05 -17.90
C MET A 88 9.49 -0.72 -17.24
N LEU A 89 9.20 -1.48 -16.19
CA LEU A 89 10.20 -2.16 -15.36
C LEU A 89 10.38 -3.64 -15.73
N GLY A 90 9.34 -4.26 -16.28
CA GLY A 90 9.29 -5.71 -16.49
C GLY A 90 8.89 -6.48 -15.22
N THR A 91 8.53 -7.76 -15.39
CA THR A 91 8.14 -8.66 -14.28
C THR A 91 9.31 -9.06 -13.38
N ASP A 92 10.54 -8.98 -13.90
CA ASP A 92 11.74 -9.42 -13.22
C ASP A 92 12.50 -8.29 -12.53
N TYR A 93 11.95 -7.07 -12.55
CA TYR A 93 12.54 -5.94 -11.85
C TYR A 93 12.71 -6.24 -10.36
N ARG A 94 13.83 -5.81 -9.80
CA ARG A 94 14.13 -5.90 -8.38
C ARG A 94 14.59 -4.54 -7.90
N PHE A 95 14.04 -4.12 -6.78
CA PHE A 95 14.54 -2.95 -6.08
C PHE A 95 15.87 -3.30 -5.40
N GLU A 96 16.73 -2.31 -5.30
CA GLU A 96 18.02 -2.41 -4.59
C GLU A 96 18.01 -1.52 -3.36
N THR A 97 18.57 -2.02 -2.26
CA THR A 97 18.90 -1.22 -1.08
C THR A 97 20.38 -1.41 -0.79
N LEU A 98 21.16 -0.35 -0.95
CA LEU A 98 22.61 -0.41 -0.92
C LEU A 98 23.14 0.04 0.43
N LEU A 99 24.10 -0.72 0.97
CA LEU A 99 24.94 -0.26 2.07
C LEU A 99 26.25 0.28 1.49
N GLN A 100 26.54 1.55 1.71
CA GLN A 100 27.69 2.25 1.13
C GLN A 100 28.43 3.02 2.20
N TYR A 101 29.69 3.37 1.95
CA TYR A 101 30.45 4.24 2.85
C TYR A 101 31.31 5.23 2.05
N ASP A 102 31.66 6.35 2.66
CA ASP A 102 32.64 7.30 2.14
C ASP A 102 33.97 7.24 2.93
N GLY A 103 34.99 7.90 2.40
CA GLY A 103 36.30 7.94 3.04
C GLY A 103 37.07 6.63 2.89
N ARG A 104 37.77 6.21 3.95
CA ARG A 104 38.67 5.04 3.93
C ARG A 104 38.54 4.23 5.21
N ILE A 105 38.79 2.93 5.12
CA ILE A 105 38.92 2.05 6.29
C ILE A 105 40.37 2.13 6.76
N VAL A 106 40.58 2.59 8.00
CA VAL A 106 41.90 2.69 8.64
C VAL A 106 41.82 1.99 9.98
N ASP A 107 42.65 0.96 10.18
CA ASP A 107 42.67 0.11 11.38
C ASP A 107 41.28 -0.45 11.75
N GLY A 108 40.52 -0.84 10.73
CA GLY A 108 39.15 -1.35 10.85
C GLY A 108 38.09 -0.29 11.12
N VAL A 109 38.42 1.01 11.11
CA VAL A 109 37.45 2.09 11.31
C VAL A 109 37.19 2.83 10.00
N ILE A 110 35.92 2.99 9.64
CA ILE A 110 35.52 3.88 8.53
C ILE A 110 35.77 5.32 8.97
N LYS A 111 36.74 5.98 8.32
CA LYS A 111 37.04 7.42 8.46
C LYS A 111 36.13 8.22 7.53
N GLY A 112 34.83 8.14 7.81
CA GLY A 112 33.76 8.62 6.95
C GLY A 112 32.39 8.19 7.48
N ASN A 113 31.36 8.39 6.66
CA ASN A 113 29.99 8.03 6.94
C ASN A 113 29.62 6.66 6.36
N LEU A 114 28.62 6.03 6.94
CA LEU A 114 27.94 4.85 6.42
C LEU A 114 26.54 5.27 5.94
N TYR A 115 26.14 4.78 4.76
CA TYR A 115 24.91 5.14 4.08
C TYR A 115 24.06 3.90 3.82
N ILE A 116 22.76 3.99 4.08
CA ILE A 116 21.75 3.04 3.61
C ILE A 116 20.96 3.76 2.53
N GLN A 117 21.24 3.45 1.26
CA GLN A 117 20.61 4.10 0.11
C GLN A 117 19.46 3.26 -0.42
N GLY A 118 18.26 3.84 -0.45
CA GLY A 118 17.04 3.18 -0.91
C GLY A 118 16.67 3.52 -2.35
N SER A 119 16.13 2.54 -3.08
CA SER A 119 15.59 2.74 -4.44
C SER A 119 14.06 2.65 -4.55
N GLY A 120 13.37 2.63 -3.41
CA GLY A 120 11.91 2.50 -3.33
C GLY A 120 11.41 1.09 -3.07
N ASP A 121 12.23 0.18 -2.52
CA ASP A 121 11.82 -1.18 -2.16
C ASP A 121 10.67 -1.16 -1.13
N PRO A 122 9.44 -1.56 -1.50
CA PRO A 122 8.30 -1.52 -0.60
C PRO A 122 8.24 -2.73 0.36
N THR A 123 9.21 -3.64 0.30
CA THR A 123 9.13 -4.96 0.92
C THR A 123 10.13 -5.20 2.05
N LEU A 124 11.01 -4.25 2.38
CA LEU A 124 11.97 -4.40 3.47
C LEU A 124 11.28 -4.64 4.82
N GLY A 125 11.53 -5.81 5.42
CA GLY A 125 10.92 -6.22 6.69
C GLY A 125 9.41 -6.41 6.62
N ALA A 126 8.81 -6.41 5.42
CA ALA A 126 7.37 -6.44 5.27
C ALA A 126 6.76 -7.75 5.77
N SER A 127 5.66 -7.65 6.51
CA SER A 127 5.02 -8.82 7.15
C SER A 127 3.99 -9.51 6.28
N GLN A 128 3.42 -8.80 5.30
CA GLN A 128 2.34 -9.30 4.45
C GLN A 128 2.82 -10.12 3.24
N PHE A 129 4.13 -10.14 2.96
CA PHE A 129 4.71 -10.91 1.87
C PHE A 129 5.48 -12.10 2.43
N ASN A 130 5.02 -13.32 2.13
CA ASN A 130 5.67 -14.56 2.61
C ASN A 130 7.15 -14.67 2.22
N ASP A 131 7.53 -14.06 1.09
CA ASP A 131 8.90 -14.09 0.56
C ASP A 131 9.73 -12.87 0.99
N SER A 132 9.17 -11.94 1.78
CA SER A 132 9.93 -10.80 2.28
C SER A 132 11.00 -11.24 3.27
N LEU A 133 12.19 -10.66 3.13
CA LEU A 133 13.26 -10.82 4.11
C LEU A 133 12.87 -10.09 5.40
N LYS A 134 12.90 -10.83 6.51
CA LYS A 134 12.88 -10.24 7.84
C LYS A 134 14.00 -9.21 7.96
N LEU A 135 13.71 -8.10 8.63
CA LEU A 135 14.66 -7.00 8.75
C LEU A 135 15.99 -7.42 9.39
N GLU A 136 15.94 -8.31 10.40
CA GLU A 136 17.13 -8.90 11.02
C GLU A 136 18.03 -9.66 10.03
N ASN A 137 17.45 -10.30 9.01
CA ASN A 137 18.23 -10.99 7.98
C ASN A 137 18.98 -9.98 7.09
N VAL A 138 18.31 -8.89 6.71
CA VAL A 138 18.96 -7.79 5.97
C VAL A 138 20.13 -7.22 6.77
N PHE A 139 19.92 -6.96 8.06
CA PHE A 139 20.98 -6.47 8.95
C PHE A 139 22.11 -7.47 9.13
N SER A 140 21.82 -8.77 9.16
CA SER A 140 22.82 -9.82 9.22
C SER A 140 23.70 -9.86 7.97
N PHE A 141 23.11 -9.74 6.77
CA PHE A 141 23.87 -9.66 5.52
C PHE A 141 24.81 -8.46 5.52
N TRP A 142 24.28 -7.28 5.84
CA TRP A 142 25.06 -6.05 5.95
C TRP A 142 26.18 -6.10 7.00
N LEU A 143 25.92 -6.70 8.17
CA LEU A 143 26.95 -6.91 9.19
C LEU A 143 28.06 -7.82 8.68
N ASN A 144 27.72 -8.88 7.94
CA ASN A 144 28.71 -9.79 7.37
C ASN A 144 29.56 -9.10 6.31
N ASP A 145 28.96 -8.25 5.47
CA ASP A 145 29.70 -7.44 4.49
C ASP A 145 30.67 -6.46 5.18
N LEU A 146 30.22 -5.78 6.23
CA LEU A 146 31.08 -4.91 7.04
C LEU A 146 32.25 -5.68 7.66
N LYS A 147 31.98 -6.85 8.26
CA LYS A 147 33.02 -7.71 8.85
C LYS A 147 34.01 -8.23 7.80
N ALA A 148 33.52 -8.64 6.64
CA ALA A 148 34.35 -9.09 5.52
C ALA A 148 35.25 -7.96 5.00
N ALA A 149 34.78 -6.72 5.03
CA ALA A 149 35.57 -5.52 4.75
C ALA A 149 36.54 -5.12 5.90
N GLY A 150 36.58 -5.87 7.00
CA GLY A 150 37.44 -5.60 8.16
C GLY A 150 36.94 -4.46 9.05
N VAL A 151 35.68 -4.05 8.92
CA VAL A 151 35.11 -2.94 9.70
C VAL A 151 34.75 -3.39 11.12
N SER A 152 35.27 -2.66 12.10
CA SER A 152 35.01 -2.78 13.54
C SER A 152 34.43 -1.50 14.14
N GLY A 153 34.40 -0.39 13.40
CA GLY A 153 33.80 0.86 13.85
C GLY A 153 33.61 1.90 12.75
N ILE A 154 32.80 2.91 13.03
CA ILE A 154 32.48 4.03 12.11
C ILE A 154 32.68 5.34 12.86
N GLU A 155 33.51 6.24 12.29
CA GLU A 155 33.80 7.55 12.91
C GLU A 155 32.74 8.61 12.58
N GLY A 156 32.19 8.58 11.37
CA GLY A 156 31.15 9.51 10.93
C GLY A 156 29.74 9.05 11.30
N ASN A 157 28.78 9.52 10.51
CA ASN A 157 27.36 9.32 10.72
C ASN A 157 26.85 8.01 10.08
N LEU A 158 25.67 7.57 10.51
CA LEU A 158 24.85 6.61 9.79
C LEU A 158 23.69 7.34 9.12
N ILE A 159 23.66 7.33 7.79
CA ILE A 159 22.76 8.16 6.99
C ILE A 159 21.79 7.25 6.24
N ALA A 160 20.49 7.42 6.49
CA ALA A 160 19.44 6.85 5.64
C ALA A 160 19.27 7.74 4.41
N ASP A 161 19.84 7.36 3.28
CA ASP A 161 19.76 8.12 2.03
C ASP A 161 18.48 7.76 1.26
N ALA A 162 17.50 8.66 1.36
CA ALA A 162 16.22 8.59 0.66
C ALA A 162 16.13 9.58 -0.52
N SER A 163 17.27 10.10 -0.99
CA SER A 163 17.36 11.18 -1.99
C SER A 163 16.87 10.84 -3.40
N LEU A 164 16.61 9.55 -3.71
CA LEU A 164 16.14 9.12 -5.02
C LEU A 164 14.73 9.67 -5.33
N PHE A 165 13.86 9.75 -4.33
CA PHE A 165 12.55 10.39 -4.45
C PHE A 165 12.69 11.87 -4.05
N ASP A 166 11.74 12.70 -4.44
CA ASP A 166 11.66 14.08 -3.94
C ASP A 166 11.05 14.11 -2.52
N ASP A 167 10.90 15.30 -1.95
CA ASP A 167 10.30 15.49 -0.63
C ASP A 167 8.77 15.60 -0.66
N HIS A 168 8.13 15.47 -1.85
CA HIS A 168 6.67 15.44 -2.02
C HIS A 168 6.10 14.04 -1.71
N MET A 169 6.26 13.62 -0.46
CA MET A 169 5.88 12.28 0.00
C MET A 169 4.36 12.03 -0.03
N ILE A 170 3.56 13.09 0.11
CA ILE A 170 2.10 13.03 0.17
C ILE A 170 1.50 13.71 -1.07
N PRO A 171 0.60 13.02 -1.81
CA PRO A 171 -0.15 13.66 -2.89
C PRO A 171 -0.94 14.88 -2.39
N PRO A 172 -0.91 16.03 -3.08
CA PRO A 172 -1.48 17.29 -2.58
C PRO A 172 -3.01 17.28 -2.44
N LYS A 173 -3.69 16.25 -2.94
CA LYS A 173 -5.16 16.08 -2.86
C LYS A 173 -5.59 15.10 -1.78
N TRP A 174 -4.66 14.50 -1.03
CA TRP A 174 -5.02 13.63 0.08
C TRP A 174 -5.59 14.43 1.24
N MET A 175 -6.61 13.87 1.88
CA MET A 175 -7.23 14.50 3.02
C MET A 175 -6.30 14.37 4.22
N TRP A 176 -6.23 15.39 5.06
CA TRP A 176 -5.39 15.37 6.26
C TRP A 176 -5.73 14.19 7.19
N GLU A 177 -7.01 13.81 7.24
CA GLU A 177 -7.49 12.67 8.01
C GLU A 177 -6.89 11.34 7.58
N ASP A 178 -6.39 11.21 6.35
CA ASP A 178 -5.84 9.96 5.82
C ASP A 178 -4.35 9.79 6.18
N ILE A 179 -3.60 10.89 6.23
CA ILE A 179 -2.12 10.90 6.17
C ILE A 179 -1.47 10.13 7.32
N GLY A 180 -2.05 10.21 8.52
CA GLY A 180 -1.50 9.49 9.68
C GLY A 180 -1.88 8.01 9.74
N ASN A 181 -2.77 7.54 8.86
CA ASN A 181 -3.20 6.15 8.80
C ASN A 181 -2.36 5.34 7.80
N TYR A 182 -2.32 4.02 7.97
CA TYR A 182 -1.48 3.13 7.15
C TYR A 182 -1.73 3.25 5.63
N TYR A 183 -2.97 3.51 5.21
CA TYR A 183 -3.33 3.66 3.80
C TYR A 183 -2.99 5.04 3.23
N GLY A 184 -2.71 6.01 4.10
CA GLY A 184 -2.23 7.35 3.78
C GLY A 184 -0.73 7.52 4.04
N ALA A 185 0.01 6.43 4.22
CA ALA A 185 1.46 6.47 4.30
C ALA A 185 2.06 7.01 2.99
N GLY A 186 2.95 7.99 3.11
CA GLY A 186 3.59 8.63 1.96
C GLY A 186 4.52 7.69 1.19
N ALA A 187 4.93 8.13 0.01
CA ALA A 187 5.96 7.45 -0.78
C ALA A 187 7.36 7.86 -0.29
N HIS A 188 8.22 6.88 0.00
CA HIS A 188 9.60 7.09 0.41
C HIS A 188 10.53 6.20 -0.42
N ALA A 189 11.71 6.72 -0.78
CA ALA A 189 12.74 5.91 -1.46
C ALA A 189 13.34 4.84 -0.53
N LEU A 190 13.24 5.04 0.78
CA LEU A 190 13.67 4.07 1.78
C LEU A 190 12.50 3.83 2.75
N THR A 191 11.93 2.63 2.69
CA THR A 191 10.80 2.23 3.52
C THR A 191 11.09 0.92 4.23
N VAL A 192 10.36 0.66 5.31
CA VAL A 192 10.45 -0.56 6.11
C VAL A 192 9.10 -0.82 6.76
N TYR A 193 8.76 -2.10 6.97
CA TYR A 193 7.46 -2.51 7.51
C TYR A 193 6.28 -1.88 6.76
N GLU A 194 6.35 -1.85 5.43
CA GLU A 194 5.30 -1.25 4.57
C GLU A 194 4.96 0.21 4.90
N ASN A 195 5.92 0.95 5.48
CA ASN A 195 5.75 2.32 5.98
C ASN A 195 4.67 2.46 7.08
N MET A 196 4.45 1.40 7.85
CA MET A 196 3.43 1.37 8.90
C MET A 196 3.97 0.95 10.26
N TYR A 197 3.23 1.34 11.29
CA TYR A 197 3.35 0.81 12.64
C TYR A 197 1.95 0.56 13.19
N THR A 198 1.85 -0.26 14.22
CA THR A 198 0.59 -0.56 14.90
C THR A 198 0.62 0.06 16.30
N VAL A 199 -0.38 0.86 16.63
CA VAL A 199 -0.68 1.30 18.00
C VAL A 199 -1.63 0.29 18.62
N PHE A 200 -1.34 -0.16 19.84
CA PHE A 200 -2.23 -1.06 20.57
C PHE A 200 -2.92 -0.32 21.71
N PHE A 201 -4.24 -0.46 21.79
CA PHE A 201 -5.07 0.22 22.77
C PHE A 201 -5.64 -0.73 23.82
N GLN A 202 -5.76 -0.21 25.05
CA GLN A 202 -6.51 -0.81 26.14
C GLN A 202 -7.84 -0.04 26.27
N PRO A 203 -9.00 -0.62 25.89
CA PRO A 203 -10.28 0.00 26.17
C PRO A 203 -10.51 0.12 27.69
N GLY A 204 -11.27 1.15 28.06
CA GLY A 204 -11.79 1.38 29.40
C GLY A 204 -12.88 0.38 29.81
N ARG A 205 -13.53 0.62 30.95
CA ARG A 205 -14.47 -0.33 31.57
C ARG A 205 -15.88 -0.22 31.00
N ALA A 206 -16.25 0.97 30.53
CA ALA A 206 -17.53 1.27 29.92
C ALA A 206 -17.37 2.09 28.63
N GLU A 207 -18.42 2.15 27.82
CA GLU A 207 -18.45 3.04 26.65
C GLU A 207 -18.29 4.50 27.09
N GLY A 208 -17.48 5.27 26.34
CA GLY A 208 -17.11 6.64 26.66
C GLY A 208 -15.89 6.79 27.56
N ASP A 209 -15.45 5.73 28.25
CA ASP A 209 -14.22 5.77 29.05
C ASP A 209 -12.99 5.96 28.14
N PRO A 210 -11.94 6.69 28.59
CA PRO A 210 -10.69 6.79 27.85
C PRO A 210 -10.06 5.43 27.53
N ALA A 211 -9.56 5.27 26.30
CA ALA A 211 -8.78 4.10 25.90
C ALA A 211 -7.29 4.47 25.87
N GLY A 212 -6.48 3.74 26.63
CA GLY A 212 -5.05 4.04 26.77
C GLY A 212 -4.22 3.40 25.65
N VAL A 213 -3.19 4.09 25.16
CA VAL A 213 -2.15 3.48 24.33
C VAL A 213 -1.25 2.62 25.22
N ILE A 214 -1.04 1.36 24.84
CA ILE A 214 -0.23 0.38 25.60
C ILE A 214 1.19 0.32 25.04
N ARG A 215 1.31 0.23 23.71
CA ARG A 215 2.57 -0.02 23.00
C ARG A 215 2.42 0.27 21.51
N THR A 216 3.55 0.33 20.81
CA THR A 216 3.59 0.31 19.35
C THR A 216 4.42 -0.87 18.85
N GLU A 217 4.09 -1.38 17.67
CA GLU A 217 4.94 -2.31 16.92
C GLU A 217 5.19 -1.82 15.49
N PRO A 218 6.45 -1.61 15.08
CA PRO A 218 7.63 -1.59 15.95
C PRO A 218 7.61 -0.44 16.98
N VAL A 219 8.54 -0.47 17.93
CA VAL A 219 8.81 0.69 18.80
C VAL A 219 9.55 1.74 17.99
N ILE A 220 8.91 2.89 17.73
CA ILE A 220 9.51 3.98 16.96
C ILE A 220 10.17 4.98 17.91
N PRO A 221 11.46 5.33 17.72
CA PRO A 221 12.13 6.32 18.58
C PRO A 221 11.41 7.66 18.56
N HIS A 222 11.18 8.23 19.75
CA HIS A 222 10.59 9.56 19.96
C HIS A 222 9.16 9.73 19.42
N LEU A 223 8.43 8.64 19.15
CA LEU A 223 7.02 8.69 18.77
C LEU A 223 6.13 8.95 19.99
N ASP A 224 5.44 10.08 19.98
CA ASP A 224 4.57 10.53 21.07
C ASP A 224 3.12 10.69 20.60
N PHE A 225 2.17 10.51 21.53
CA PHE A 225 0.74 10.56 21.24
C PHE A 225 0.01 11.63 22.05
N ILE A 226 -0.80 12.43 21.37
CA ILE A 226 -1.93 13.17 21.95
C ILE A 226 -3.15 12.27 21.77
N ASN A 227 -3.62 11.66 22.86
CA ASN A 227 -4.60 10.59 22.81
C ASN A 227 -5.98 11.01 23.35
N ASP A 228 -6.94 11.19 22.44
CA ASP A 228 -8.35 11.43 22.73
C ASP A 228 -9.24 10.21 22.42
N VAL A 229 -8.64 9.03 22.23
CA VAL A 229 -9.40 7.82 21.92
C VAL A 229 -10.20 7.37 23.14
N THR A 230 -11.46 7.01 22.89
CA THR A 230 -12.38 6.51 23.91
C THR A 230 -12.86 5.10 23.58
N THR A 231 -13.59 4.50 24.51
CA THR A 231 -14.12 3.15 24.37
C THR A 231 -15.48 3.20 23.68
N GLY A 232 -15.61 2.54 22.53
CA GLY A 232 -16.85 2.41 21.78
C GLY A 232 -17.62 1.12 22.09
N PRO A 233 -18.79 0.91 21.44
CA PRO A 233 -19.59 -0.28 21.64
C PRO A 233 -18.84 -1.58 21.36
N ARG A 234 -19.24 -2.67 22.01
CA ARG A 234 -18.69 -4.00 21.70
C ARG A 234 -18.86 -4.32 20.22
N GLY A 235 -17.78 -4.73 19.56
CA GLY A 235 -17.81 -5.07 18.13
C GLY A 235 -17.87 -3.87 17.19
N SER A 236 -17.66 -2.64 17.68
CA SER A 236 -17.62 -1.43 16.84
C SER A 236 -16.54 -1.45 15.76
N GLY A 237 -15.50 -2.27 15.95
CA GLY A 237 -14.29 -2.27 15.13
C GLY A 237 -13.42 -1.05 15.39
N ASP A 238 -12.41 -0.90 14.53
CA ASP A 238 -11.53 0.27 14.49
C ASP A 238 -12.29 1.48 13.95
N ARG A 239 -12.37 2.54 14.76
CA ARG A 239 -12.90 3.85 14.37
C ARG A 239 -11.93 4.95 14.77
N VAL A 240 -10.65 4.62 14.89
CA VAL A 240 -9.60 5.55 15.28
C VAL A 240 -9.04 6.21 14.03
N TYR A 241 -8.87 7.53 14.10
CA TYR A 241 -8.13 8.31 13.13
C TYR A 241 -6.82 8.75 13.76
N ILE A 242 -5.74 8.53 13.02
CA ILE A 242 -4.41 9.02 13.38
C ILE A 242 -4.12 10.23 12.50
N TYR A 243 -3.86 11.38 13.12
CA TYR A 243 -3.42 12.58 12.44
C TYR A 243 -1.93 12.82 12.67
N GLY A 244 -1.25 13.21 11.60
CA GLY A 244 0.16 13.56 11.58
C GLY A 244 0.67 13.54 10.15
N VAL A 245 1.81 14.19 9.91
CA VAL A 245 2.46 14.25 8.58
C VAL A 245 3.84 13.57 8.61
N PRO A 246 4.45 13.25 7.47
CA PRO A 246 5.81 12.72 7.45
C PRO A 246 6.79 13.59 8.25
N ARG A 247 7.75 12.93 8.91
CA ARG A 247 8.78 13.51 9.80
C ARG A 247 8.25 14.16 11.08
N GLN A 248 6.94 14.08 11.37
CA GLN A 248 6.37 14.52 12.64
C GLN A 248 6.13 13.33 13.58
N ASN A 249 6.91 13.23 14.65
CA ASN A 249 6.80 12.15 15.60
C ASN A 249 5.69 12.33 16.65
N THR A 250 5.07 13.51 16.77
CA THR A 250 3.85 13.66 17.58
C THR A 250 2.63 13.36 16.72
N ARG A 251 1.80 12.40 17.14
CA ARG A 251 0.56 12.01 16.47
C ARG A 251 -0.66 12.32 17.33
N TRP A 252 -1.74 12.77 16.71
CA TRP A 252 -3.04 12.92 17.38
C TRP A 252 -3.90 11.69 17.10
N LEU A 253 -4.44 11.07 18.13
CA LEU A 253 -5.31 9.91 18.05
C LEU A 253 -6.71 10.29 18.51
N THR A 254 -7.75 10.03 17.72
CA THR A 254 -9.14 10.32 18.08
C THR A 254 -10.08 9.25 17.54
N GLY A 255 -11.27 9.13 18.13
CA GLY A 255 -12.26 8.12 17.76
C GLY A 255 -12.44 7.06 18.84
N THR A 256 -12.75 5.82 18.44
CA THR A 256 -13.10 4.77 19.41
C THR A 256 -12.52 3.40 19.10
N VAL A 257 -12.15 2.65 20.14
CA VAL A 257 -11.83 1.21 20.08
C VAL A 257 -12.92 0.37 20.77
N PRO A 258 -13.17 -0.88 20.37
CA PRO A 258 -14.31 -1.65 20.86
C PRO A 258 -14.14 -2.11 22.32
N LEU A 259 -15.19 -1.94 23.13
CA LEU A 259 -15.23 -2.41 24.51
C LEU A 259 -14.89 -3.90 24.63
N GLY A 260 -14.01 -4.23 25.58
CA GLY A 260 -13.65 -5.61 25.95
C GLY A 260 -12.68 -6.31 25.00
N GLN A 261 -12.07 -5.60 24.06
CA GLN A 261 -10.94 -6.10 23.27
C GLN A 261 -9.65 -5.44 23.76
N ASN A 262 -8.95 -6.13 24.66
CA ASN A 262 -7.64 -5.68 25.11
C ASN A 262 -6.62 -5.82 23.98
N ASP A 263 -5.60 -4.96 23.97
CA ASP A 263 -4.54 -4.99 22.96
C ASP A 263 -5.11 -4.81 21.53
N PHE A 264 -6.05 -3.85 21.37
CA PHE A 264 -6.73 -3.60 20.11
C PHE A 264 -5.80 -2.87 19.12
N PRO A 265 -5.51 -3.45 17.94
CA PRO A 265 -4.54 -2.88 16.99
C PRO A 265 -5.17 -1.81 16.08
N VAL A 266 -4.47 -0.68 15.94
CA VAL A 266 -4.77 0.40 14.97
C VAL A 266 -3.50 0.72 14.20
N ARG A 267 -3.55 0.72 12.86
CA ARG A 267 -2.36 0.89 12.01
C ARG A 267 -2.17 2.33 11.55
N GLY A 268 -1.03 2.93 11.89
CA GLY A 268 -0.63 4.27 11.49
C GLY A 268 0.51 4.29 10.47
N SER A 269 0.71 5.44 9.84
CA SER A 269 1.83 5.69 8.93
C SER A 269 3.11 6.06 9.71
N MET A 270 4.21 5.39 9.41
CA MET A 270 5.48 5.65 10.08
C MET A 270 5.97 7.08 9.76
N PRO A 271 6.35 7.90 10.76
CA PRO A 271 6.75 9.29 10.51
C PRO A 271 7.97 9.40 9.59
N ASP A 272 9.02 8.65 9.88
CA ASP A 272 10.26 8.64 9.11
C ASP A 272 10.80 7.20 9.03
N PRO A 273 10.40 6.43 8.01
CA PRO A 273 10.82 5.04 7.88
C PRO A 273 12.32 4.87 7.62
N GLY A 274 12.96 5.86 6.96
CA GLY A 274 14.41 5.85 6.76
C GLY A 274 15.16 6.02 8.08
N TYR A 275 14.73 6.96 8.91
CA TYR A 275 15.31 7.19 10.22
C TYR A 275 15.13 5.99 11.14
N TYR A 276 13.95 5.38 11.11
CA TYR A 276 13.69 4.15 11.86
C TYR A 276 14.65 3.02 11.41
N LEU A 277 14.77 2.78 10.10
CA LEU A 277 15.66 1.74 9.56
C LEU A 277 17.11 1.94 9.99
N ALA A 278 17.63 3.16 9.87
CA ALA A 278 18.99 3.49 10.28
C ALA A 278 19.18 3.37 11.80
N SER A 279 18.20 3.79 12.60
CA SER A 279 18.26 3.69 14.07
C SER A 279 18.27 2.23 14.52
N ALA A 280 17.40 1.40 13.95
CA ALA A 280 17.36 -0.04 14.21
C ALA A 280 18.67 -0.73 13.78
N PHE A 281 19.24 -0.34 12.64
CA PHE A 281 20.52 -0.89 12.20
C PHE A 281 21.70 -0.44 13.09
N ARG A 282 21.71 0.81 13.57
CA ARG A 282 22.70 1.29 14.55
C ARG A 282 22.68 0.46 15.82
N GLU A 283 21.48 0.20 16.36
CA GLU A 283 21.33 -0.65 17.54
C GLU A 283 21.84 -2.07 17.27
N TYR A 284 21.45 -2.65 16.13
CA TYR A 284 21.91 -3.97 15.70
C TYR A 284 23.44 -4.05 15.60
N LEU A 285 24.09 -3.06 14.99
CA LEU A 285 25.55 -2.97 14.89
C LEU A 285 26.20 -2.86 16.28
N GLY A 286 25.65 -2.02 17.16
CA GLY A 286 26.13 -1.84 18.53
C GLY A 286 26.10 -3.14 19.34
N ASN A 287 25.00 -3.89 19.23
CA ASN A 287 24.85 -5.22 19.84
C ASN A 287 25.82 -6.26 19.26
N ASN A 288 26.32 -6.03 18.05
CA ASN A 288 27.30 -6.88 17.35
C ASN A 288 28.73 -6.32 17.36
N GLY A 289 29.02 -5.35 18.22
CA GLY A 289 30.38 -4.86 18.48
C GLY A 289 30.89 -3.78 17.52
N ILE A 290 30.07 -3.30 16.57
CA ILE A 290 30.43 -2.18 15.69
C ILE A 290 29.79 -0.91 16.23
N ARG A 291 30.61 0.05 16.67
CA ARG A 291 30.12 1.34 17.18
C ARG A 291 30.18 2.43 16.13
N ILE A 292 29.16 3.28 16.11
CA ILE A 292 29.06 4.48 15.28
C ILE A 292 29.22 5.69 16.20
N LYS A 293 30.23 6.53 15.95
CA LYS A 293 30.49 7.72 16.76
C LYS A 293 29.57 8.89 16.42
N GLY A 294 29.28 9.10 15.14
CA GLY A 294 28.43 10.19 14.67
C GLY A 294 26.95 9.98 14.96
N GLU A 295 26.15 10.85 14.34
CA GLU A 295 24.70 10.87 14.47
C GLU A 295 24.03 9.93 13.48
N THR A 296 22.73 9.71 13.70
CA THR A 296 21.86 8.99 12.76
C THR A 296 20.80 9.95 12.27
N HIS A 297 20.61 10.04 10.95
CA HIS A 297 19.58 10.90 10.36
C HIS A 297 19.19 10.41 8.96
N THR A 298 18.04 10.88 8.49
CA THR A 298 17.59 10.70 7.11
C THR A 298 18.11 11.86 6.25
N HIS A 299 18.63 11.53 5.07
CA HIS A 299 18.96 12.49 4.02
C HIS A 299 17.90 12.44 2.92
N GLN A 300 17.39 13.61 2.55
CA GLN A 300 16.41 13.79 1.47
C GLN A 300 16.86 14.97 0.60
N THR A 301 16.64 14.89 -0.71
CA THR A 301 16.78 16.06 -1.58
C THR A 301 15.48 16.86 -1.58
N TYR A 302 15.54 18.12 -1.21
CA TYR A 302 14.43 19.07 -1.35
C TYR A 302 14.44 19.60 -2.79
N LYS A 303 13.35 19.41 -3.55
CA LYS A 303 13.26 19.81 -4.97
C LYS A 303 12.08 20.72 -5.25
#